data_AF-A0A161W592-F1
#
_entry.id   AF-A0A161W592-F1
#
_cell.length_a   1.000
_cell.length_b   1.000
_cell.length_c   1.000
_cell.angle_alpha   90.00
_cell.angle_beta   90.00
_cell.angle_gamma   90.00
#
_symmetry.space_group_name_H-M   'P 1'
#
loop_
_entity.id
_entity.type
_entity.pdbx_description
1 polymer ?
#
loop_
_entity_poly.entity_id
_entity_poly.type
_entity_poly.pdbx_seq_one_letter_code
_entity_poly.pdbx_strand_id
1 'polypeptide(L)'
;LPTYPYPFTSFQPWLTLPTAGKQTATTLCVTPLTLVLIDIETHKHHSTPISSIIDIANRRILHLNRNPGTIIETMSSATGLPEPPPSQDREPGNDQNELEPLLGRPGDAQQPPGQFIARNLVLGTGIIAQFGAVIFVAMIWAAVLTKDVILFSGHPLAQSLAIFTLTQSILSLQPTHTPDQKRVGQRVHAVLNLLAFLFLVAGITIIEYNKFRQGPGSHFHSVHGYLGVIVSVILLLQYIVGFTMWATPKLYGGEDKAKSIWKYHRWSGYVVLVLLLVTVATAVDTPFNENVLKLKLWAVIVTALLILVGIVPRVQKQKLGFSS
;
A
#
# COMPACT_ATOMS: atom_id res chain seq x y z
N LEU A 1 -47.77 34.10 21.82
CA LEU A 1 -47.05 34.23 20.53
C LEU A 1 -45.74 33.43 20.65
N PRO A 2 -45.49 32.45 19.78
CA PRO A 2 -46.18 31.16 19.85
C PRO A 2 -45.26 30.02 20.33
N THR A 3 -45.84 29.18 21.19
CA THR A 3 -45.48 27.78 21.42
C THR A 3 -46.13 26.94 20.33
N TYR A 4 -45.35 26.17 19.56
CA TYR A 4 -45.89 25.14 18.66
C TYR A 4 -45.50 23.74 19.17
N PRO A 5 -46.48 22.87 19.43
CA PRO A 5 -46.25 21.45 19.70
C PRO A 5 -46.29 20.63 18.40
N TYR A 6 -45.44 19.61 18.30
CA TYR A 6 -45.56 18.55 17.31
C TYR A 6 -46.41 17.40 17.88
N PRO A 7 -47.42 16.89 17.15
CA PRO A 7 -47.96 15.56 17.40
C PRO A 7 -47.54 14.55 16.34
N PHE A 8 -47.37 13.31 16.80
CA PHE A 8 -47.17 12.07 16.05
C PHE A 8 -48.44 11.63 15.29
N THR A 9 -48.25 10.59 14.46
CA THR A 9 -49.22 9.73 13.73
C THR A 9 -49.56 10.25 12.32
N SER A 10 -49.57 9.46 11.23
CA SER A 10 -50.13 8.10 11.06
C SER A 10 -49.51 7.32 9.89
N PHE A 11 -49.42 6.00 10.07
CA PHE A 11 -49.30 4.94 9.06
C PHE A 11 -50.56 4.86 8.18
N GLN A 12 -50.42 4.55 6.88
CA GLN A 12 -51.16 3.54 6.09
C GLN A 12 -50.77 3.64 4.57
N PRO A 13 -50.96 2.56 3.78
CA PRO A 13 -50.16 2.14 2.63
C PRO A 13 -50.87 2.48 1.31
N TRP A 14 -50.36 2.04 0.16
CA TRP A 14 -51.12 1.38 -0.93
C TRP A 14 -50.20 1.14 -2.14
N LEU A 15 -50.21 -0.11 -2.61
CA LEU A 15 -49.71 -0.54 -3.91
C LEU A 15 -50.46 0.17 -5.04
N THR A 16 -49.74 0.68 -6.03
CA THR A 16 -50.16 0.65 -7.44
C THR A 16 -48.95 0.64 -8.37
N LEU A 17 -48.83 -0.41 -9.17
CA LEU A 17 -48.15 -0.50 -10.47
C LEU A 17 -49.15 -1.17 -11.43
N PRO A 18 -49.00 -1.14 -12.77
CA PRO A 18 -48.05 -0.39 -13.62
C PRO A 18 -48.72 0.27 -14.85
N THR A 19 -48.00 1.14 -15.57
CA THR A 19 -48.12 1.23 -17.05
C THR A 19 -46.76 1.54 -17.69
N ALA A 20 -46.45 0.75 -18.71
CA ALA A 20 -45.24 0.79 -19.50
C ALA A 20 -45.14 2.04 -20.39
N GLY A 21 -43.95 2.64 -20.43
CA GLY A 21 -43.57 3.66 -21.40
C GLY A 21 -42.10 3.47 -21.76
N LYS A 22 -41.85 3.11 -23.02
CA LYS A 22 -40.52 2.84 -23.59
C LYS A 22 -39.63 4.08 -23.50
N GLN A 23 -38.47 3.96 -22.88
CA GLN A 23 -37.31 4.81 -23.17
C GLN A 23 -36.10 3.92 -23.43
N THR A 24 -35.63 4.01 -24.66
CA THR A 24 -34.34 3.53 -25.13
C THR A 24 -33.23 4.30 -24.41
N ALA A 25 -32.51 3.63 -23.51
CA ALA A 25 -31.27 4.10 -22.96
C ALA A 25 -30.21 3.01 -23.13
N THR A 26 -29.13 3.38 -23.79
CA THR A 26 -27.95 2.59 -24.11
C THR A 26 -27.37 1.94 -22.86
N THR A 27 -27.62 0.64 -22.69
CA THR A 27 -27.00 -0.18 -21.64
C THR A 27 -25.52 -0.39 -21.96
N LEU A 28 -24.66 0.44 -21.37
CA LEU A 28 -23.25 0.11 -21.24
C LEU A 28 -23.13 -0.97 -20.16
N CYS A 29 -22.84 -2.17 -20.63
CA CYS A 29 -22.63 -3.40 -19.90
C CYS A 29 -21.65 -3.18 -18.72
N VAL A 30 -22.14 -3.30 -17.49
CA VAL A 30 -21.32 -3.52 -16.31
C VAL A 30 -21.86 -4.75 -15.59
N THR A 31 -21.31 -5.91 -15.94
CA THR A 31 -21.33 -7.12 -15.11
C THR A 31 -20.07 -7.94 -15.40
N PRO A 32 -19.57 -8.80 -14.47
CA PRO A 32 -19.81 -8.86 -13.02
C PRO A 32 -18.50 -9.04 -12.21
N LEU A 33 -18.36 -8.34 -11.07
CA LEU A 33 -17.38 -8.68 -10.01
C LEU A 33 -18.06 -9.31 -8.78
N THR A 34 -19.24 -9.90 -8.96
CA THR A 34 -20.12 -10.36 -7.87
C THR A 34 -20.21 -11.88 -7.77
N LEU A 35 -19.23 -12.63 -8.28
CA LEU A 35 -19.27 -14.10 -8.36
C LEU A 35 -18.06 -14.81 -7.74
N VAL A 36 -17.45 -14.24 -6.68
CA VAL A 36 -16.35 -14.87 -5.94
C VAL A 36 -16.61 -14.96 -4.42
N LEU A 37 -17.81 -14.67 -3.93
CA LEU A 37 -18.11 -14.72 -2.48
C LEU A 37 -19.31 -15.59 -2.07
N ILE A 38 -19.70 -16.56 -2.90
CA ILE A 38 -20.65 -17.60 -2.49
C ILE A 38 -20.12 -18.95 -2.98
N ASP A 39 -19.16 -19.52 -2.26
CA ASP A 39 -19.08 -20.98 -2.03
C ASP A 39 -18.03 -21.33 -0.96
N ILE A 40 -18.30 -21.02 0.31
CA ILE A 40 -17.64 -21.70 1.44
C ILE A 40 -18.70 -21.93 2.51
N GLU A 41 -19.69 -22.75 2.21
CA GLU A 41 -20.54 -23.35 3.23
C GLU A 41 -20.91 -24.76 2.76
N THR A 42 -19.94 -25.68 2.83
CA THR A 42 -20.15 -27.13 3.10
C THR A 42 -18.82 -27.86 2.92
N HIS A 43 -18.07 -28.04 4.01
CA HIS A 43 -17.42 -29.32 4.32
C HIS A 43 -16.85 -29.27 5.74
N LYS A 44 -17.57 -29.94 6.64
CA LYS A 44 -17.06 -30.34 7.95
C LYS A 44 -16.07 -31.50 7.80
N HIS A 45 -15.10 -31.53 8.72
CA HIS A 45 -14.16 -32.59 9.08
C HIS A 45 -12.96 -32.84 8.16
N HIS A 46 -11.84 -32.17 8.47
CA HIS A 46 -10.64 -32.78 9.08
C HIS A 46 -9.59 -31.70 9.35
N SER A 47 -9.33 -31.43 10.64
CA SER A 47 -8.29 -30.50 11.07
C SER A 47 -6.92 -31.16 10.96
N THR A 48 -6.11 -30.78 9.98
CA THR A 48 -4.67 -31.05 10.00
C THR A 48 -3.95 -29.92 10.75
N PRO A 49 -3.23 -30.19 11.84
CA PRO A 49 -2.50 -29.16 12.57
C PRO A 49 -1.29 -28.66 11.74
N ILE A 50 -1.09 -27.34 11.78
CA ILE A 50 -0.04 -26.56 11.09
C ILE A 50 1.39 -27.09 11.36
N SER A 51 1.60 -27.87 12.42
CA SER A 51 2.88 -28.53 12.72
C SER A 51 3.30 -29.57 11.68
N SER A 52 2.36 -30.19 10.97
CA SER A 52 2.64 -31.26 9.99
C SER A 52 3.25 -30.76 8.67
N ILE A 53 2.99 -29.50 8.28
CA ILE A 53 3.53 -28.89 7.05
C ILE A 53 4.99 -28.44 7.25
N ILE A 54 5.33 -28.02 8.48
CA ILE A 54 6.70 -27.63 8.84
C ILE A 54 7.62 -28.85 8.90
N ASP A 55 7.10 -30.00 9.35
CA ASP A 55 7.88 -31.25 9.44
C ASP A 55 8.22 -31.87 8.07
N ILE A 56 7.34 -31.71 7.07
CA ILE A 56 7.60 -32.17 5.70
C ILE A 56 8.65 -31.28 5.00
N ALA A 57 8.66 -29.98 5.30
CA ALA A 57 9.68 -29.06 4.78
C ALA A 57 11.07 -29.31 5.39
N ASN A 58 11.13 -29.65 6.69
CA ASN A 58 12.40 -29.89 7.39
C ASN A 58 13.05 -31.24 7.01
N ARG A 59 12.28 -32.30 6.76
CA ARG A 59 12.84 -33.60 6.33
C ARG A 59 13.48 -33.57 4.94
N ARG A 60 13.12 -32.61 4.09
CA ARG A 60 13.68 -32.46 2.73
C ARG A 60 15.00 -31.68 2.70
N ILE A 61 15.33 -30.94 3.77
CA ILE A 61 16.59 -30.19 3.90
C ILE A 61 17.71 -31.04 4.50
N LEU A 62 17.39 -32.04 5.34
CA LEU A 62 18.39 -32.91 5.97
C LEU A 62 18.95 -34.02 5.05
N HIS A 63 18.34 -34.27 3.89
CA HIS A 63 18.80 -35.29 2.94
C HIS A 63 19.73 -34.78 1.83
N LEU A 64 20.07 -33.49 1.80
CA LEU A 64 20.97 -32.91 0.79
C LEU A 64 22.39 -32.62 1.31
N ASN A 65 22.71 -32.95 2.56
CA ASN A 65 24.03 -32.67 3.13
C ASN A 65 24.68 -33.92 3.75
N ARG A 66 24.93 -34.94 2.92
CA ARG A 66 25.81 -36.05 3.28
C ARG A 66 26.62 -36.51 2.08
N ASN A 67 27.82 -35.95 1.93
CA ASN A 67 28.94 -36.70 1.37
C ASN A 67 30.26 -36.26 2.05
N PRO A 68 31.00 -37.17 2.69
CA PRO A 68 32.29 -36.87 3.30
C PRO A 68 33.41 -37.15 2.28
N GLY A 69 34.30 -36.19 2.07
CA GLY A 69 35.41 -36.37 1.14
C GLY A 69 36.49 -35.30 1.29
N THR A 70 37.51 -35.65 2.06
CA THR A 70 38.92 -35.27 1.83
C THR A 70 39.31 -33.80 2.09
N ILE A 71 39.83 -33.55 3.30
CA ILE A 71 40.77 -32.47 3.58
C ILE A 71 42.15 -32.92 3.10
N ILE A 72 42.69 -32.24 2.09
CA ILE A 72 44.14 -32.09 1.91
C ILE A 72 44.38 -30.58 1.68
N GLU A 73 45.09 -29.98 2.64
CA GLU A 73 45.75 -28.70 2.46
C GLU A 73 46.84 -28.84 1.39
N THR A 74 46.86 -27.90 0.45
CA THR A 74 48.08 -27.54 -0.28
C THR A 74 48.15 -26.03 -0.42
N MET A 75 49.07 -25.42 0.33
CA MET A 75 49.64 -24.15 -0.06
C MET A 75 50.38 -24.33 -1.38
N SER A 76 50.12 -23.46 -2.36
CA SER A 76 51.11 -23.14 -3.39
C SER A 76 50.91 -21.72 -3.90
N SER A 77 52.06 -21.14 -4.21
CA SER A 77 52.39 -19.75 -4.45
C SER A 77 52.16 -19.34 -5.91
N ALA A 78 52.16 -18.01 -6.11
CA ALA A 78 52.47 -17.27 -7.34
C ALA A 78 51.43 -17.23 -8.48
N THR A 79 50.80 -16.06 -8.65
CA THR A 79 50.82 -15.34 -9.95
C THR A 79 50.37 -13.89 -9.74
N GLY A 80 51.30 -12.94 -9.88
CA GLY A 80 51.00 -11.51 -9.99
C GLY A 80 50.43 -11.21 -11.36
N LEU A 81 49.30 -10.50 -11.40
CA LEU A 81 48.74 -9.92 -12.62
C LEU A 81 49.33 -8.50 -12.81
N PRO A 82 49.78 -8.12 -14.02
CA PRO A 82 50.30 -6.77 -14.27
C PRO A 82 49.20 -5.71 -14.17
N GLU A 83 49.53 -4.56 -13.59
CA GLU A 83 48.74 -3.34 -13.69
C GLU A 83 48.65 -2.89 -15.17
N PRO A 84 47.45 -2.56 -15.69
CA PRO A 84 47.34 -1.96 -17.02
C PRO A 84 47.77 -0.48 -16.97
N PRO A 85 48.44 0.03 -18.03
CA PRO A 85 48.99 1.38 -18.08
C PRO A 85 47.90 2.46 -18.09
N PRO A 86 48.22 3.71 -17.69
CA PRO A 86 47.25 4.78 -17.63
C PRO A 86 46.85 5.20 -19.05
N SER A 87 45.61 4.91 -19.45
CA SER A 87 45.01 5.51 -20.63
C SER A 87 44.70 6.98 -20.32
N GLN A 88 45.58 7.86 -20.80
CA GLN A 88 45.22 9.23 -21.16
C GLN A 88 44.11 9.15 -22.22
N ASP A 89 43.18 10.11 -22.19
CA ASP A 89 41.98 10.25 -23.04
C ASP A 89 40.66 9.75 -22.41
N ARG A 90 40.23 10.42 -21.34
CA ARG A 90 38.81 10.62 -21.05
C ARG A 90 38.51 12.10 -20.86
N GLU A 91 37.66 12.61 -21.75
CA GLU A 91 36.91 13.86 -21.65
C GLU A 91 36.39 14.12 -20.22
N PRO A 92 36.39 15.37 -19.72
CA PRO A 92 35.88 15.71 -18.39
C PRO A 92 34.34 15.77 -18.42
N GLY A 93 33.71 14.61 -18.57
CA GLY A 93 32.27 14.43 -18.56
C GLY A 93 31.81 13.70 -17.30
N ASN A 94 31.53 14.45 -16.23
CA ASN A 94 30.61 14.05 -15.15
C ASN A 94 30.97 12.82 -14.27
N ASP A 95 32.24 12.61 -13.93
CA ASP A 95 32.68 11.57 -12.97
C ASP A 95 32.28 11.86 -11.50
N GLN A 96 31.60 12.98 -11.21
CA GLN A 96 31.19 13.33 -9.85
C GLN A 96 30.03 12.47 -9.32
N ASN A 97 29.34 11.75 -10.19
CA ASN A 97 28.18 10.93 -9.83
C ASN A 97 28.50 9.46 -9.54
N GLU A 98 29.67 8.97 -9.96
CA GLU A 98 30.13 7.61 -9.62
C GLU A 98 30.76 7.53 -8.21
N LEU A 99 30.92 8.67 -7.53
CA LEU A 99 31.54 8.76 -6.20
C LEU A 99 30.57 8.56 -5.04
N GLU A 100 29.27 8.35 -5.28
CA GLU A 100 28.35 7.94 -4.21
C GLU A 100 28.51 6.44 -3.92
N PRO A 101 28.84 6.04 -2.67
CA PRO A 101 29.00 4.63 -2.35
C PRO A 101 27.72 3.86 -2.68
N LEU A 102 27.86 2.70 -3.35
CA LEU A 102 26.76 1.75 -3.60
C LEU A 102 26.09 1.25 -2.30
N LEU A 103 26.77 1.50 -1.17
CA LEU A 103 26.36 1.23 0.20
C LEU A 103 25.91 2.50 0.93
N GLY A 104 25.41 3.51 0.23
CA GLY A 104 24.94 4.81 0.76
C GLY A 104 26.03 5.63 1.44
N ARG A 105 25.71 6.89 1.74
CA ARG A 105 26.65 7.79 2.43
C ARG A 105 26.75 7.40 3.90
N PRO A 106 27.92 7.57 4.55
CA PRO A 106 28.00 7.55 6.01
C PRO A 106 26.92 8.47 6.60
N GLY A 107 26.00 7.92 7.39
CA GLY A 107 24.84 8.63 7.94
C GLY A 107 23.49 8.27 7.30
N ASP A 108 23.47 7.57 6.17
CA ASP A 108 22.24 7.00 5.62
C ASP A 108 21.74 5.89 6.55
N ALA A 109 20.48 5.99 6.99
CA ALA A 109 19.88 5.01 7.88
C ALA A 109 19.64 3.67 7.15
N GLN A 110 20.62 2.77 7.18
CA GLN A 110 20.58 1.50 6.47
C GLN A 110 20.22 0.32 7.35
N GLN A 111 19.55 -0.68 6.76
CA GLN A 111 19.29 -1.94 7.44
C GLN A 111 20.60 -2.70 7.69
N PRO A 112 21.02 -2.91 8.95
CA PRO A 112 22.26 -3.63 9.20
C PRO A 112 22.16 -5.11 8.81
N PRO A 113 23.27 -5.75 8.44
CA PRO A 113 23.30 -7.19 8.16
C PRO A 113 22.75 -8.00 9.33
N GLY A 114 22.00 -9.07 9.03
CA GLY A 114 21.47 -10.00 10.04
C GLY A 114 20.30 -9.49 10.88
N GLN A 115 19.85 -8.24 10.72
CA GLN A 115 18.75 -7.69 11.50
C GLN A 115 17.38 -7.89 10.86
N PHE A 116 16.36 -8.02 11.73
CA PHE A 116 14.98 -8.20 11.32
C PHE A 116 14.44 -6.99 10.55
N ILE A 117 13.66 -7.25 9.50
CA ILE A 117 13.17 -6.22 8.58
C ILE A 117 12.28 -5.16 9.24
N ALA A 118 11.61 -5.50 10.35
CA ALA A 118 10.78 -4.55 11.09
C ALA A 118 11.58 -3.35 11.62
N ARG A 119 12.91 -3.45 11.77
CA ARG A 119 13.72 -2.30 12.18
C ARG A 119 13.64 -1.16 11.17
N ASN A 120 13.46 -1.45 9.87
CA ASN A 120 13.32 -0.44 8.82
C ASN A 120 12.17 0.54 9.09
N LEU A 121 11.15 0.11 9.84
CA LEU A 121 10.01 0.95 10.23
C LEU A 121 10.41 2.16 11.07
N VAL A 122 11.48 2.03 11.88
CA VAL A 122 11.93 3.05 12.84
C VAL A 122 13.33 3.59 12.57
N LEU A 123 14.07 3.02 11.61
CA LEU A 123 15.41 3.51 11.23
C LEU A 123 15.36 4.93 10.65
N GLY A 124 16.31 5.77 11.05
CA GLY A 124 16.46 7.14 10.55
C GLY A 124 15.21 7.99 10.79
N THR A 125 14.76 8.68 9.75
CA THR A 125 13.51 9.47 9.79
C THR A 125 12.25 8.61 9.81
N GLY A 126 12.35 7.28 9.70
CA GLY A 126 11.21 6.36 9.76
C GLY A 126 10.36 6.51 11.02
N ILE A 127 11.00 6.77 12.17
CA ILE A 127 10.30 7.01 13.43
C ILE A 127 9.34 8.21 13.35
N ILE A 128 9.69 9.25 12.58
CA ILE A 128 8.83 10.42 12.36
C ILE A 128 7.59 10.02 11.57
N ALA A 129 7.75 9.19 10.53
CA ALA A 129 6.62 8.64 9.79
C ALA A 129 5.72 7.75 10.66
N GLN A 130 6.30 6.98 11.59
CA GLN A 130 5.52 6.20 12.56
C GLN A 130 4.66 7.08 13.46
N PHE A 131 5.24 8.12 14.07
CA PHE A 131 4.49 9.06 14.88
C PHE A 131 3.36 9.72 14.07
N GLY A 132 3.67 10.20 12.86
CA GLY A 132 2.66 10.77 11.95
C GLY A 132 1.53 9.79 11.65
N ALA A 133 1.85 8.56 11.28
CA ALA A 133 0.88 7.53 10.91
C ALA A 133 0.02 7.05 12.10
N VAL A 134 0.62 6.89 13.29
CA VAL A 134 -0.11 6.50 14.50
C VAL A 134 -1.04 7.62 14.95
N ILE A 135 -0.57 8.88 15.00
CA ILE A 135 -1.41 10.03 15.36
C ILE A 135 -2.54 10.20 14.34
N PHE A 136 -2.26 10.03 13.04
CA PHE A 136 -3.26 10.07 11.97
C PHE A 136 -4.40 9.08 12.22
N VAL A 137 -4.09 7.80 12.45
CA VAL A 137 -5.09 6.76 12.75
C VAL A 137 -5.80 7.06 14.06
N ALA A 138 -5.06 7.33 15.14
CA ALA A 138 -5.64 7.56 16.46
C ALA A 138 -6.60 8.75 16.47
N MET A 139 -6.28 9.83 15.77
CA MET A 139 -7.13 11.01 15.64
C MET A 139 -8.45 10.68 14.93
N ILE A 140 -8.40 9.96 13.79
CA ILE A 140 -9.60 9.57 13.04
C ILE A 140 -10.45 8.62 13.86
N TRP A 141 -9.82 7.63 14.50
CA TRP A 141 -10.51 6.65 15.34
C TRP A 141 -11.15 7.31 16.56
N ALA A 142 -10.46 8.21 17.25
CA ALA A 142 -11.03 8.97 18.35
C ALA A 142 -12.23 9.83 17.89
N ALA A 143 -12.12 10.51 16.75
CA ALA A 143 -13.23 11.33 16.23
C ALA A 143 -14.46 10.50 15.84
N VAL A 144 -14.26 9.28 15.34
CA VAL A 144 -15.35 8.37 14.95
C VAL A 144 -15.95 7.64 16.14
N LEU A 145 -15.12 7.05 17.02
CA LEU A 145 -15.56 6.17 18.11
C LEU A 145 -16.10 6.93 19.33
N THR A 146 -15.95 8.26 19.37
CA THR A 146 -16.61 9.13 20.36
C THR A 146 -18.00 9.61 19.92
N LYS A 147 -18.50 9.08 18.80
CA LYS A 147 -19.83 9.37 18.22
C LYS A 147 -20.59 8.06 18.03
N ASP A 148 -21.88 8.16 17.73
CA ASP A 148 -22.67 6.99 17.37
C ASP A 148 -22.11 6.34 16.10
N VAL A 149 -21.72 5.06 16.21
CA VAL A 149 -21.13 4.32 15.11
C VAL A 149 -22.25 3.89 14.16
N ILE A 150 -22.21 4.46 12.94
CA ILE A 150 -23.15 4.14 11.85
C ILE A 150 -22.40 3.42 10.73
N LEU A 151 -23.14 2.91 9.73
CA LEU A 151 -22.53 2.24 8.58
C LEU A 151 -21.42 3.07 7.92
N PHE A 152 -21.66 4.37 7.71
CA PHE A 152 -20.65 5.28 7.15
C PHE A 152 -19.36 5.32 7.98
N SER A 153 -19.43 5.18 9.31
CA SER A 153 -18.27 5.23 10.21
C SER A 153 -17.18 4.21 9.84
N GLY A 154 -17.55 3.09 9.22
CA GLY A 154 -16.59 2.10 8.75
C GLY A 154 -15.68 2.59 7.62
N HIS A 155 -16.12 3.54 6.80
CA HIS A 155 -15.32 4.11 5.71
C HIS A 155 -14.05 4.81 6.21
N PRO A 156 -14.10 5.88 7.03
CA PRO A 156 -12.90 6.57 7.51
C PRO A 156 -12.00 5.66 8.37
N LEU A 157 -12.56 4.69 9.11
CA LEU A 157 -11.78 3.72 9.88
C LEU A 157 -10.97 2.79 8.97
N ALA A 158 -11.60 2.18 7.96
CA ALA A 158 -10.92 1.30 7.02
C ALA A 158 -9.92 2.04 6.14
N GLN A 159 -10.27 3.22 5.62
CA GLN A 159 -9.37 4.03 4.77
C GLN A 159 -8.13 4.51 5.53
N SER A 160 -8.27 4.89 6.80
CA SER A 160 -7.13 5.29 7.62
C SER A 160 -6.18 4.12 7.92
N LEU A 161 -6.71 2.92 8.17
CA LEU A 161 -5.91 1.70 8.30
C LEU A 161 -5.18 1.33 7.00
N ALA A 162 -5.80 1.55 5.84
CA ALA A 162 -5.14 1.33 4.56
C ALA A 162 -3.91 2.23 4.38
N ILE A 163 -4.05 3.54 4.62
CA ILE A 163 -2.94 4.51 4.52
C ILE A 163 -1.83 4.19 5.54
N PHE A 164 -2.20 3.83 6.76
CA PHE A 164 -1.24 3.37 7.76
C PHE A 164 -0.47 2.16 7.25
N THR A 165 -1.15 1.14 6.75
CA THR A 165 -0.54 -0.10 6.26
C THR A 165 0.33 0.14 5.02
N LEU A 166 -0.08 1.01 4.09
CA LEU A 166 0.74 1.45 2.95
C LEU A 166 2.00 2.17 3.42
N THR A 167 1.90 3.00 4.46
CA THR A 167 3.06 3.67 5.07
C THR A 167 4.05 2.63 5.60
N GLN A 168 3.59 1.60 6.32
CA GLN A 168 4.45 0.50 6.77
C GLN A 168 5.08 -0.26 5.60
N SER A 169 4.28 -0.49 4.55
CA SER A 169 4.73 -1.16 3.32
C SER A 169 5.88 -0.41 2.63
N ILE A 170 5.79 0.92 2.54
CA ILE A 170 6.84 1.77 1.97
C ILE A 170 8.10 1.75 2.84
N LEU A 171 7.95 1.95 4.15
CA LEU A 171 9.08 2.00 5.09
C LEU A 171 9.83 0.66 5.16
N SER A 172 9.15 -0.47 4.97
CA SER A 172 9.79 -1.81 4.95
C SER A 172 10.84 -1.96 3.85
N LEU A 173 10.67 -1.26 2.71
CA LEU A 173 11.59 -1.30 1.57
C LEU A 173 12.71 -0.24 1.66
N GLN A 174 12.60 0.70 2.59
CA GLN A 174 13.53 1.82 2.75
C GLN A 174 14.37 1.61 4.02
N PRO A 175 15.64 1.17 3.96
CA PRO A 175 16.32 0.65 2.79
C PRO A 175 16.77 -0.81 2.95
N THR A 176 16.68 -1.55 1.85
CA THR A 176 17.19 -2.92 1.71
C THR A 176 18.34 -2.93 0.69
N HIS A 177 19.45 -3.59 1.01
CA HIS A 177 20.68 -3.51 0.20
C HIS A 177 21.15 -4.87 -0.31
N THR A 178 21.16 -5.89 0.55
CA THR A 178 21.56 -7.24 0.13
C THR A 178 20.47 -7.92 -0.72
N PRO A 179 20.81 -8.88 -1.60
CA PRO A 179 19.81 -9.63 -2.35
C PRO A 179 18.74 -10.27 -1.48
N ASP A 180 19.12 -10.83 -0.32
CA ASP A 180 18.18 -11.48 0.60
C ASP A 180 17.29 -10.48 1.32
N GLN A 181 17.84 -9.33 1.77
CA GLN A 181 17.03 -8.24 2.32
C GLN A 181 16.00 -7.75 1.30
N LYS A 182 16.39 -7.62 0.02
CA LYS A 182 15.48 -7.20 -1.06
C LYS A 182 14.36 -8.22 -1.29
N ARG A 183 14.67 -9.52 -1.29
CA ARG A 183 13.68 -10.59 -1.44
C ARG A 183 12.67 -10.60 -0.29
N VAL A 184 13.16 -10.50 0.95
CA VAL A 184 12.29 -10.44 2.14
C VAL A 184 11.45 -9.16 2.12
N GLY A 185 12.05 -8.02 1.81
CA GLY A 185 11.36 -6.74 1.68
C GLY A 185 10.26 -6.75 0.64
N GLN A 186 10.50 -7.35 -0.52
CA GLN A 186 9.47 -7.51 -1.56
C GLN A 186 8.27 -8.32 -1.07
N ARG A 187 8.50 -9.42 -0.34
CA ARG A 187 7.42 -10.24 0.21
C ARG A 187 6.63 -9.48 1.28
N VAL A 188 7.31 -8.80 2.19
CA VAL A 188 6.67 -7.99 3.24
C VAL A 188 5.86 -6.85 2.62
N HIS A 189 6.44 -6.16 1.63
CA HIS A 189 5.76 -5.13 0.87
C HIS A 189 4.51 -5.68 0.17
N ALA A 190 4.59 -6.84 -0.50
CA ALA A 190 3.44 -7.46 -1.16
C ALA A 190 2.32 -7.84 -0.16
N VAL A 191 2.67 -8.42 0.99
CA VAL A 191 1.70 -8.79 2.03
C VAL A 191 1.03 -7.56 2.65
N LEU A 192 1.80 -6.52 2.99
CA LEU A 192 1.26 -5.27 3.53
C LEU A 192 0.40 -4.55 2.50
N ASN A 193 0.78 -4.56 1.23
CA ASN A 193 -0.05 -4.05 0.13
C ASN A 193 -1.35 -4.83 -0.01
N LEU A 194 -1.32 -6.17 0.05
CA LEU A 194 -2.55 -6.97 0.02
C LEU A 194 -3.46 -6.62 1.20
N LEU A 195 -2.91 -6.49 2.41
CA LEU A 195 -3.69 -6.09 3.58
C LEU A 195 -4.28 -4.67 3.42
N ALA A 196 -3.49 -3.72 2.92
CA ALA A 196 -3.98 -2.37 2.63
C ALA A 196 -5.06 -2.36 1.55
N PHE A 197 -4.93 -3.18 0.51
CA PHE A 197 -5.94 -3.37 -0.53
C PHE A 197 -7.26 -3.85 0.06
N LEU A 198 -7.22 -4.83 0.98
CA LEU A 198 -8.42 -5.31 1.66
C LEU A 198 -9.10 -4.20 2.48
N PHE A 199 -8.33 -3.36 3.17
CA PHE A 199 -8.88 -2.19 3.88
C PHE A 199 -9.47 -1.13 2.92
N LEU A 200 -8.82 -0.87 1.78
CA LEU A 200 -9.34 0.04 0.75
C LEU A 200 -10.67 -0.45 0.19
N VAL A 201 -10.72 -1.72 -0.20
CA VAL A 201 -11.94 -2.36 -0.72
C VAL A 201 -13.04 -2.32 0.33
N ALA A 202 -12.76 -2.71 1.58
CA ALA A 202 -13.74 -2.63 2.65
C ALA A 202 -14.28 -1.20 2.83
N GLY A 203 -13.40 -0.20 2.88
CA GLY A 203 -13.80 1.20 3.02
C GLY A 203 -14.63 1.72 1.84
N ILE A 204 -14.27 1.36 0.59
CA ILE A 204 -15.02 1.71 -0.63
C ILE A 204 -16.37 1.00 -0.64
N THR A 205 -16.43 -0.30 -0.39
CA THR A 205 -17.68 -1.06 -0.35
C THR A 205 -18.64 -0.49 0.68
N ILE A 206 -18.15 -0.11 1.87
CA ILE A 206 -18.98 0.49 2.92
C ILE A 206 -19.59 1.82 2.45
N ILE A 207 -18.80 2.71 1.84
CA ILE A 207 -19.32 4.01 1.38
C ILE A 207 -20.29 3.84 0.22
N GLU A 208 -19.96 3.02 -0.77
CA GLU A 208 -20.83 2.77 -1.94
C GLU A 208 -22.15 2.12 -1.50
N TYR A 209 -22.11 1.14 -0.61
CA TYR A 209 -23.33 0.53 -0.06
C TYR A 209 -24.16 1.54 0.75
N ASN A 210 -23.50 2.37 1.57
CA ASN A 210 -24.18 3.44 2.30
C ASN A 210 -24.84 4.45 1.35
N LYS A 211 -24.18 4.82 0.25
CA LYS A 211 -24.71 5.75 -0.76
C LYS A 211 -25.83 5.15 -1.59
N PHE A 212 -25.72 3.87 -1.95
CA PHE A 212 -26.80 3.13 -2.60
C PHE A 212 -28.09 3.16 -1.76
N ARG A 213 -27.99 2.95 -0.44
CA ARG A 213 -29.14 3.03 0.48
C ARG A 213 -29.75 4.42 0.62
N GLN A 214 -29.00 5.49 0.33
CA GLN A 214 -29.50 6.86 0.34
C GLN A 214 -30.30 7.23 -0.91
N GLY A 215 -30.22 6.42 -1.98
CA GLY A 215 -30.97 6.61 -3.22
C GLY A 215 -30.22 7.43 -4.31
N PRO A 216 -30.89 7.72 -5.44
CA PRO A 216 -30.30 8.44 -6.57
C PRO A 216 -29.77 9.83 -6.18
N GLY A 217 -28.64 10.24 -6.79
CA GLY A 217 -28.04 11.56 -6.54
C GLY A 217 -27.17 11.67 -5.28
N SER A 218 -27.01 10.58 -4.51
CA SER A 218 -26.23 10.58 -3.26
C SER A 218 -24.70 10.55 -3.44
N HIS A 219 -24.22 10.31 -4.67
CA HIS A 219 -22.81 10.15 -5.03
C HIS A 219 -22.21 11.45 -5.59
N PHE A 220 -20.89 11.57 -5.53
CA PHE A 220 -20.11 12.60 -6.26
C PHE A 220 -20.57 14.05 -6.09
N HIS A 221 -20.69 14.52 -4.84
CA HIS A 221 -21.01 15.93 -4.51
C HIS A 221 -19.91 16.65 -3.72
N SER A 222 -18.78 15.98 -3.47
CA SER A 222 -17.64 16.56 -2.77
C SER A 222 -16.35 16.33 -3.54
N VAL A 223 -15.40 17.25 -3.40
CA VAL A 223 -14.03 17.12 -3.91
C VAL A 223 -13.41 15.79 -3.45
N HIS A 224 -13.64 15.43 -2.18
CA HIS A 224 -13.23 14.15 -1.62
C HIS A 224 -13.75 12.94 -2.39
N GLY A 225 -15.04 12.92 -2.77
CA GLY A 225 -15.63 11.82 -3.53
C GLY A 225 -15.03 11.66 -4.92
N TYR A 226 -14.81 12.77 -5.63
CA TYR A 226 -14.17 12.75 -6.95
C TYR A 226 -12.70 12.30 -6.87
N LEU A 227 -11.92 12.92 -5.99
CA LEU A 227 -10.52 12.54 -5.78
C LEU A 227 -10.40 11.09 -5.29
N GLY A 228 -11.29 10.66 -4.39
CA GLY A 228 -11.32 9.29 -3.86
C GLY A 228 -11.40 8.25 -4.97
N VAL A 229 -12.29 8.42 -5.94
CA VAL A 229 -12.39 7.48 -7.08
C VAL A 229 -11.20 7.58 -8.01
N ILE A 230 -10.76 8.79 -8.38
CA ILE A 230 -9.60 8.97 -9.27
C ILE A 230 -8.35 8.30 -8.67
N VAL A 231 -8.06 8.57 -7.40
CA VAL A 231 -6.91 8.00 -6.70
C VAL A 231 -7.06 6.49 -6.50
N SER A 232 -8.28 5.99 -6.26
CA SER A 232 -8.53 4.55 -6.16
C SER A 232 -8.24 3.82 -7.49
N VAL A 233 -8.59 4.42 -8.63
CA VAL A 233 -8.27 3.86 -9.95
C VAL A 233 -6.75 3.85 -10.18
N ILE A 234 -6.05 4.96 -9.89
CA ILE A 234 -4.58 5.04 -10.03
C ILE A 234 -3.90 4.00 -9.11
N LEU A 235 -4.38 3.86 -7.88
CA LEU A 235 -3.84 2.90 -6.92
C LEU A 235 -4.15 1.45 -7.34
N LEU A 236 -5.33 1.17 -7.90
CA LEU A 236 -5.65 -0.14 -8.47
C LEU A 236 -4.69 -0.49 -9.62
N LEU A 237 -4.38 0.46 -10.50
CA LEU A 237 -3.37 0.26 -11.54
C LEU A 237 -1.98 -0.01 -10.93
N GLN A 238 -1.62 0.66 -9.82
CA GLN A 238 -0.39 0.34 -9.09
C GLN A 238 -0.37 -1.07 -8.53
N TYR A 239 -1.48 -1.55 -7.96
CA TYR A 239 -1.58 -2.93 -7.50
C TYR A 239 -1.44 -3.93 -8.64
N ILE A 240 -2.13 -3.68 -9.77
CA ILE A 240 -2.05 -4.56 -10.95
C ILE A 240 -0.61 -4.63 -11.45
N VAL A 241 0.00 -3.49 -11.77
CA VAL A 241 1.38 -3.43 -12.27
C VAL A 241 2.36 -4.04 -11.27
N GLY A 242 2.21 -3.71 -9.99
CA GLY A 242 3.10 -4.18 -8.93
C GLY A 242 3.00 -5.70 -8.71
N PHE A 243 1.79 -6.25 -8.79
CA PHE A 243 1.56 -7.69 -8.69
C PHE A 243 2.08 -8.43 -9.92
N THR A 244 1.71 -8.00 -11.13
CA THR A 244 2.10 -8.72 -12.36
C THR A 244 3.60 -8.65 -12.62
N MET A 245 4.27 -7.52 -12.32
CA MET A 245 5.73 -7.43 -12.46
C MET A 245 6.47 -8.41 -11.53
N TRP A 246 5.86 -8.75 -10.39
CA TRP A 246 6.45 -9.63 -9.38
C TRP A 246 6.07 -11.11 -9.58
N ALA A 247 4.78 -11.39 -9.83
CA ALA A 247 4.24 -12.75 -9.91
C ALA A 247 4.27 -13.33 -11.33
N THR A 248 4.14 -12.50 -12.37
CA THR A 248 4.00 -12.94 -13.76
C THR A 248 4.91 -12.16 -14.73
N PRO A 249 6.25 -12.12 -14.51
CA PRO A 249 7.19 -11.33 -15.31
C PRO A 249 7.21 -11.71 -16.80
N LYS A 250 6.72 -12.90 -17.16
CA LYS A 250 6.53 -13.33 -18.56
C LYS A 250 5.60 -12.41 -19.35
N LEU A 251 4.63 -11.76 -18.70
CA LEU A 251 3.74 -10.76 -19.34
C LEU A 251 4.52 -9.54 -19.88
N TYR A 252 5.71 -9.27 -19.34
CA TYR A 252 6.60 -8.20 -19.75
C TYR A 252 7.70 -8.68 -20.70
N GLY A 253 7.70 -9.97 -21.07
CA GLY A 253 8.76 -10.59 -21.87
C GLY A 253 9.99 -11.04 -21.08
N GLY A 254 9.86 -11.26 -19.77
CA GLY A 254 10.92 -11.80 -18.91
C GLY A 254 11.22 -10.95 -17.69
N GLU A 255 12.05 -11.49 -16.78
CA GLU A 255 12.39 -10.81 -15.52
C GLU A 255 13.07 -9.46 -15.73
N ASP A 256 13.99 -9.36 -16.67
CA ASP A 256 14.78 -8.15 -16.88
C ASP A 256 13.90 -7.00 -17.38
N LYS A 257 12.98 -7.29 -18.30
CA LYS A 257 11.98 -6.33 -18.76
C LYS A 257 11.02 -5.92 -17.66
N ALA A 258 10.55 -6.87 -16.83
CA ALA A 258 9.71 -6.54 -15.67
C ALA A 258 10.43 -5.63 -14.65
N LYS A 259 11.71 -5.91 -14.37
CA LYS A 259 12.55 -5.09 -13.47
C LYS A 259 12.76 -3.68 -14.00
N SER A 260 12.80 -3.47 -15.32
CA SER A 260 12.93 -2.14 -15.92
C SER A 260 11.77 -1.19 -15.56
N ILE A 261 10.60 -1.74 -15.19
CA ILE A 261 9.40 -1.00 -14.80
C ILE A 261 9.44 -0.53 -13.33
N TRP A 262 10.29 -1.12 -12.49
CA TRP A 262 10.33 -0.84 -11.05
C TRP A 262 10.55 0.64 -10.71
N LYS A 263 11.29 1.38 -11.54
CA LYS A 263 11.50 2.83 -11.35
C LYS A 263 10.19 3.61 -11.43
N TYR A 264 9.32 3.26 -12.38
CA TYR A 264 8.02 3.91 -12.56
C TYR A 264 7.08 3.51 -11.43
N HIS A 265 6.99 2.23 -11.08
CA HIS A 265 6.21 1.75 -9.94
C HIS A 265 6.62 2.45 -8.63
N ARG A 266 7.94 2.60 -8.40
CA ARG A 266 8.47 3.29 -7.22
C ARG A 266 8.07 4.77 -7.20
N TRP A 267 8.37 5.52 -8.27
CA TRP A 267 8.06 6.95 -8.31
C TRP A 267 6.56 7.21 -8.20
N SER A 268 5.76 6.50 -8.99
CA SER A 268 4.29 6.64 -8.95
C SER A 268 3.70 6.19 -7.62
N GLY A 269 4.29 5.21 -6.92
CA GLY A 269 3.89 4.86 -5.56
C GLY A 269 4.03 6.01 -4.56
N TYR A 270 5.09 6.81 -4.65
CA TYR A 270 5.22 8.03 -3.81
C TYR A 270 4.20 9.10 -4.18
N VAL A 271 3.93 9.28 -5.48
CA VAL A 271 2.88 10.21 -5.94
C VAL A 271 1.51 9.76 -5.42
N VAL A 272 1.20 8.47 -5.48
CA VAL A 272 -0.06 7.91 -4.96
C VAL A 272 -0.19 8.11 -3.45
N LEU A 273 0.90 7.97 -2.67
CA LEU A 273 0.86 8.29 -1.24
C LEU A 273 0.47 9.75 -1.00
N VAL A 274 1.09 10.70 -1.72
CA VAL A 274 0.74 12.12 -1.60
C VAL A 274 -0.72 12.37 -1.98
N LEU A 275 -1.17 11.78 -3.09
CA LEU A 275 -2.56 11.89 -3.53
C LEU A 275 -3.55 11.32 -2.50
N LEU A 276 -3.24 10.18 -1.85
CA LEU A 276 -4.05 9.64 -0.77
C LEU A 276 -4.15 10.60 0.43
N LEU A 277 -3.03 11.20 0.84
CA LEU A 277 -3.02 12.18 1.94
C LEU A 277 -3.82 13.44 1.59
N VAL A 278 -3.73 13.92 0.34
CA VAL A 278 -4.55 15.03 -0.17
C VAL A 278 -6.03 14.65 -0.18
N THR A 279 -6.39 13.45 -0.66
CA THR A 279 -7.77 12.95 -0.64
C THR A 279 -8.34 12.96 0.77
N VAL A 280 -7.59 12.52 1.78
CA VAL A 280 -8.04 12.58 3.18
C VAL A 280 -8.14 14.02 3.69
N ALA A 281 -7.23 14.91 3.30
CA ALA A 281 -7.32 16.33 3.67
C ALA A 281 -8.63 16.96 3.15
N THR A 282 -9.06 16.64 1.93
CA THR A 282 -10.34 17.12 1.38
C THR A 282 -11.57 16.51 2.05
N ALA A 283 -11.41 15.44 2.85
CA ALA A 283 -12.53 14.83 3.58
C ALA A 283 -13.09 15.76 4.68
N VAL A 284 -12.33 16.76 5.11
CA VAL A 284 -12.76 17.69 6.17
C VAL A 284 -13.93 18.57 5.75
N ASP A 285 -14.09 18.80 4.44
CA ASP A 285 -15.19 19.60 3.86
C ASP A 285 -16.40 18.71 3.50
N THR A 286 -16.39 17.43 3.88
CA THR A 286 -17.55 16.55 3.67
C THR A 286 -18.62 16.81 4.74
N PRO A 287 -19.92 16.66 4.41
CA PRO A 287 -20.98 16.86 5.40
C PRO A 287 -20.83 15.98 6.65
N PHE A 288 -20.27 14.77 6.53
CA PHE A 288 -20.05 13.93 7.71
C PHE A 288 -19.01 14.52 8.65
N ASN A 289 -17.89 15.04 8.12
CA ASN A 289 -16.92 15.72 8.97
C ASN A 289 -17.47 17.04 9.53
N GLU A 290 -18.04 17.88 8.65
CA GLU A 290 -18.56 19.19 9.03
C GLU A 290 -19.63 19.11 10.09
N ASN A 291 -20.49 18.08 10.08
CA ASN A 291 -21.60 17.97 11.02
C ASN A 291 -21.30 17.06 12.22
N VAL A 292 -20.46 16.03 12.07
CA VAL A 292 -20.28 14.97 13.09
C VAL A 292 -18.87 14.93 13.65
N LEU A 293 -17.86 14.68 12.83
CA LEU A 293 -16.50 14.38 13.31
C LEU A 293 -15.73 15.63 13.76
N LYS A 294 -15.98 16.78 13.10
CA LYS A 294 -15.35 18.07 13.37
C LYS A 294 -13.80 18.02 13.35
N LEU A 295 -13.20 17.10 12.58
CA LEU A 295 -11.76 17.06 12.38
C LEU A 295 -11.32 18.35 11.71
N LYS A 296 -10.20 18.91 12.19
CA LYS A 296 -9.65 20.16 11.69
C LYS A 296 -8.63 19.89 10.59
N LEU A 297 -8.71 20.63 9.48
CA LEU A 297 -7.80 20.52 8.35
C LEU A 297 -6.32 20.60 8.78
N TRP A 298 -5.97 21.54 9.66
CA TRP A 298 -4.59 21.71 10.12
C TRP A 298 -4.05 20.45 10.80
N ALA A 299 -4.86 19.71 11.57
CA ALA A 299 -4.44 18.49 12.25
C ALA A 299 -4.18 17.36 11.24
N VAL A 300 -5.04 17.24 10.22
CA VAL A 300 -4.84 16.31 9.10
C VAL A 300 -3.57 16.66 8.32
N ILE A 301 -3.34 17.94 8.03
CA ILE A 301 -2.13 18.40 7.33
C ILE A 301 -0.87 18.11 8.15
N VAL A 302 -0.86 18.39 9.45
CA VAL A 302 0.30 18.12 10.32
C VAL A 302 0.67 16.64 10.31
N THR A 303 -0.31 15.75 10.47
CA THR A 303 -0.05 14.30 10.44
C THR A 303 0.42 13.82 9.06
N ALA A 304 -0.15 14.34 7.98
CA ALA A 304 0.31 14.06 6.61
C ALA A 304 1.76 14.53 6.38
N LEU A 305 2.11 15.73 6.87
CA LEU A 305 3.48 16.25 6.78
C LEU A 305 4.46 15.41 7.59
N LEU A 306 4.11 14.94 8.79
CA LEU A 306 4.96 14.04 9.56
C LEU A 306 5.24 12.73 8.82
N ILE A 307 4.23 12.14 8.16
CA ILE A 307 4.40 10.96 7.30
C ILE A 307 5.39 11.26 6.17
N LEU A 308 5.20 12.38 5.45
CA LEU A 308 6.06 12.76 4.33
C LEU A 308 7.48 13.11 4.77
N VAL A 309 7.67 13.86 5.85
CA VAL A 309 8.99 14.17 6.41
C VAL A 309 9.72 12.90 6.83
N GLY A 310 9.01 11.86 7.28
CA GLY A 310 9.63 10.58 7.59
C GLY A 310 10.03 9.76 6.35
N ILE A 311 9.28 9.85 5.25
CA ILE A 311 9.47 9.03 4.02
C ILE A 311 10.38 9.71 2.98
N VAL A 312 10.16 10.99 2.68
CA VAL A 312 10.80 11.71 1.57
C VAL A 312 12.33 11.70 1.67
N PRO A 313 12.95 11.93 2.85
CA PRO A 313 14.41 11.86 2.98
C PRO A 313 15.00 10.48 2.68
N ARG A 314 14.18 9.42 2.75
CA ARG A 314 14.60 8.02 2.52
C ARG A 314 14.45 7.59 1.07
N VAL A 315 14.01 8.48 0.18
CA VAL A 315 13.87 8.21 -1.25
C VAL A 315 15.26 8.20 -1.91
N GLN A 316 15.65 7.04 -2.43
CA GLN A 316 16.90 6.87 -3.15
C GLN A 316 16.73 7.35 -4.60
N LYS A 317 17.09 8.61 -4.86
CA LYS A 317 16.92 9.30 -6.15
C LYS A 317 17.52 8.55 -7.33
N GLN A 318 18.69 7.92 -7.14
CA GLN A 318 19.37 7.09 -8.13
C GLN A 318 18.51 5.90 -8.59
N LYS A 319 17.55 5.45 -7.78
CA LYS A 319 16.63 4.36 -8.15
C LYS A 319 15.34 4.84 -8.81
N LEU A 320 15.19 6.13 -9.09
CA LEU A 320 14.06 6.71 -9.81
C LEU A 320 14.32 6.85 -11.32
N GLY A 321 15.54 6.58 -11.77
CA GLY A 321 15.90 6.63 -13.20
C GLY A 321 16.15 8.04 -13.72
N PHE A 322 16.37 9.02 -12.84
CA PHE A 322 16.99 10.29 -13.23
C PHE A 322 18.46 10.03 -13.53
N SER A 323 18.92 10.49 -14.71
CA SER A 323 20.36 10.63 -14.96
C SER A 323 20.89 11.56 -13.88
N SER A 324 21.91 11.09 -13.18
CA SER A 324 22.74 11.93 -12.35
C SER A 324 23.53 12.90 -13.22
#